data_AF-A0A7S2A860-F1
#
_entry.id   AF-A0A7S2A860-F1
#
_cell.length_a   1.000
_cell.length_b   1.000
_cell.length_c   1.000
_cell.angle_alpha   90.00
_cell.angle_beta   90.00
_cell.angle_gamma   90.00
#
_symmetry.space_group_name_H-M   'P 1'
#
loop_
_entity.id
_entity.type
_entity.pdbx_description
1 polymer ?
#
loop_
_entity_poly.entity_id
_entity_poly.type
_entity_poly.pdbx_seq_one_letter_code
_entity_poly.pdbx_strand_id
1 'polypeptide(L)'
;HDDDQTAVDEQMEKELEDGNDPYANEPTRHSALIVHSDQPMNAEVPERLLTEEYITPAELFYIRHHHPVPVVDEEEARDYTLDVDLSAFGKGTMELSIDDLKTKFRKAEITATLHCTGNQRGRMNEVRRTSGTPWGQGAVSTAKWGGVYLRDVLAYAGLDDLEEMRSKGLEHVRFEGADGMTASIGIEKALNPFGDVIIAYEMNGRPLPPDHGFPLRALVPGYVAVR
;
A
#
# COMPACT_ATOMS: atom_id res chain seq x y z
N HIS A 1 1.42 -7.51 -16.08
CA HIS A 1 2.52 -7.45 -15.08
C HIS A 1 3.74 -6.72 -15.62
N ASP A 2 4.29 -7.08 -16.79
CA ASP A 2 5.24 -6.19 -17.50
C ASP A 2 4.50 -5.03 -18.21
N ASP A 3 3.31 -5.29 -18.75
CA ASP A 3 2.51 -4.28 -19.47
C ASP A 3 2.03 -3.11 -18.57
N ASP A 4 1.66 -3.39 -17.31
CA ASP A 4 1.16 -2.38 -16.35
C ASP A 4 2.26 -1.38 -15.96
N GLN A 5 3.49 -1.85 -15.68
CA GLN A 5 4.62 -0.96 -15.37
C GLN A 5 5.04 -0.16 -16.61
N THR A 6 5.02 -0.81 -17.78
CA THR A 6 5.34 -0.15 -19.05
C THR A 6 4.39 1.01 -19.33
N ALA A 7 3.08 0.85 -19.06
CA ALA A 7 2.10 1.91 -19.25
C ALA A 7 2.34 3.12 -18.34
N VAL A 8 2.71 2.89 -17.07
CA VAL A 8 3.04 3.99 -16.15
C VAL A 8 4.35 4.66 -16.53
N ASP A 9 5.36 3.89 -16.93
CA ASP A 9 6.64 4.42 -17.41
C ASP A 9 6.44 5.27 -18.68
N GLU A 10 5.62 4.81 -19.64
CA GLU A 10 5.24 5.57 -20.85
C GLU A 10 4.49 6.86 -20.50
N GLN A 11 3.58 6.82 -19.52
CA GLN A 11 2.89 8.02 -19.05
C GLN A 11 3.87 9.03 -18.43
N MET A 12 4.82 8.56 -17.62
CA MET A 12 5.84 9.41 -17.01
C MET A 12 6.80 10.01 -18.05
N GLU A 13 7.23 9.22 -19.05
CA GLU A 13 8.02 9.72 -20.17
C GLU A 13 7.28 10.82 -20.93
N LYS A 14 5.97 10.65 -21.14
CA LYS A 14 5.14 11.66 -21.79
C LYS A 14 5.01 12.94 -20.95
N GLU A 15 4.83 12.85 -19.64
CA GLU A 15 4.79 14.04 -18.78
C GLU A 15 6.11 14.84 -18.85
N LEU A 16 7.24 14.14 -18.87
CA LEU A 16 8.56 14.75 -19.06
C LEU A 16 8.71 15.38 -20.45
N GLU A 17 8.21 14.75 -21.51
CA GLU A 17 8.16 15.31 -22.87
C GLU A 17 7.32 16.58 -22.95
N ASP A 18 6.21 16.63 -22.22
CA ASP A 18 5.30 17.78 -22.10
C ASP A 18 5.85 18.88 -21.16
N GLY A 19 7.03 18.67 -20.55
CA GLY A 19 7.73 19.63 -19.69
C GLY A 19 7.24 19.68 -18.25
N ASN A 20 6.44 18.70 -17.82
CA ASN A 20 6.01 18.54 -16.43
C ASN A 20 6.95 17.56 -15.72
N ASP A 21 7.45 17.94 -14.53
CA ASP A 21 8.16 17.01 -13.66
C ASP A 21 7.14 16.16 -12.89
N PRO A 22 7.04 14.84 -13.14
CA PRO A 22 6.07 13.96 -12.47
C PRO A 22 6.26 13.92 -10.95
N TYR A 23 7.43 14.33 -10.44
CA TYR A 23 7.77 14.36 -9.03
C TYR A 23 7.73 15.78 -8.41
N ALA A 24 7.20 16.78 -9.12
CA ALA A 24 7.20 18.17 -8.66
C ALA A 24 6.46 18.39 -7.33
N ASN A 25 5.45 17.56 -7.04
CA ASN A 25 4.57 17.69 -5.86
C ASN A 25 4.88 16.66 -4.77
N GLU A 26 6.05 16.05 -4.82
CA GLU A 26 6.50 15.07 -3.84
C GLU A 26 6.48 15.64 -2.40
N PRO A 27 5.97 14.88 -1.41
CA PRO A 27 5.98 15.31 -0.01
C PRO A 27 7.37 15.67 0.52
N THR A 28 7.41 16.51 1.56
CA THR A 28 8.64 16.76 2.32
C THR A 28 8.85 15.65 3.35
N ARG A 29 10.06 15.07 3.39
CA ARG A 29 10.41 13.96 4.28
C ARG A 29 11.38 14.36 5.39
N HIS A 30 11.38 13.56 6.46
CA HIS A 30 12.27 13.79 7.59
C HIS A 30 13.74 13.58 7.19
N SER A 31 14.59 14.57 7.46
CA SER A 31 16.00 14.61 7.04
C SER A 31 16.89 13.52 7.65
N ALA A 32 16.43 12.85 8.70
CA ALA A 32 17.15 11.73 9.29
C ALA A 32 17.08 10.44 8.45
N LEU A 33 16.14 10.30 7.52
CA LEU A 33 16.02 9.10 6.69
C LEU A 33 17.25 8.92 5.80
N ILE A 34 17.64 7.67 5.57
CA ILE A 34 18.70 7.32 4.62
C ILE A 34 18.05 7.16 3.25
N VAL A 35 18.24 8.15 2.37
CA VAL A 35 17.69 8.16 1.01
C VAL A 35 18.59 7.34 0.08
N HIS A 36 18.00 6.36 -0.60
CA HIS A 36 18.64 5.54 -1.64
C HIS A 36 18.29 6.00 -3.05
N SER A 37 17.10 6.59 -3.22
CA SER A 37 16.61 7.19 -4.46
C SER A 37 15.60 8.28 -4.07
N ASP A 38 15.62 9.41 -4.75
CA ASP A 38 14.70 10.53 -4.56
C ASP A 38 13.52 10.48 -5.55
N GLN A 39 13.73 9.96 -6.77
CA GLN A 39 12.73 9.86 -7.82
C GLN A 39 12.79 8.48 -8.51
N PRO A 40 11.98 7.49 -8.09
CA PRO A 40 10.99 7.54 -7.01
C PRO A 40 11.64 7.50 -5.62
N MET A 41 10.94 8.08 -4.63
CA MET A 41 11.40 8.13 -3.25
C MET A 41 11.55 6.73 -2.64
N ASN A 42 12.76 6.43 -2.18
CA ASN A 42 13.09 5.20 -1.48
C ASN A 42 14.07 5.51 -0.36
N ALA A 43 13.59 5.41 0.88
CA ALA A 43 14.35 5.81 2.05
C ALA A 43 14.11 4.87 3.22
N GLU A 44 15.14 4.63 4.03
CA GLU A 44 15.07 3.72 5.17
C GLU A 44 15.35 4.41 6.50
N VAL A 45 14.89 3.77 7.58
CA VAL A 45 15.14 4.23 8.95
C VAL A 45 16.62 3.97 9.29
N PRO A 46 17.36 4.97 9.81
CA PRO A 46 18.71 4.73 10.31
C PRO A 46 18.72 3.63 11.38
N GLU A 47 19.73 2.76 11.36
CA GLU A 47 19.86 1.64 12.31
C GLU A 47 19.77 2.10 13.78
N ARG A 48 20.40 3.24 14.10
CA ARG A 48 20.37 3.84 15.44
C ARG A 48 18.98 4.29 15.90
N LEU A 49 18.00 4.40 15.01
CA LEU A 49 16.62 4.82 15.30
C LEU A 49 15.63 3.66 15.20
N LEU A 50 16.01 2.54 14.55
CA LEU A 50 15.09 1.45 14.21
C LEU A 50 14.44 0.77 15.41
N THR A 51 15.13 0.78 16.56
CA THR A 51 14.71 0.07 17.79
C THR A 51 14.42 0.99 18.97
N GLU A 52 14.45 2.32 18.76
CA GLU A 52 14.18 3.31 19.81
C GLU A 52 12.72 3.25 20.28
N GLU A 53 11.79 2.98 19.36
CA GLU A 53 10.36 2.81 19.67
C GLU A 53 9.81 1.54 19.04
N TYR A 54 8.89 0.87 19.76
CA TYR A 54 8.18 -0.30 19.22
C TYR A 54 7.25 0.06 18.05
N ILE A 55 6.64 1.25 18.11
CA ILE A 55 5.86 1.83 17.02
C ILE A 55 6.71 2.91 16.37
N THR A 56 7.09 2.71 15.11
CA THR A 56 7.91 3.67 14.37
C THR A 56 7.10 4.96 14.14
N PRO A 57 7.63 6.14 14.48
CA PRO A 57 7.02 7.42 14.11
C PRO A 57 6.76 7.50 12.60
N ALA A 58 5.61 8.06 12.21
CA ALA A 58 5.16 8.01 10.81
C ALA A 58 6.13 8.73 9.86
N GLU A 59 6.73 9.82 10.32
CA GLU A 59 7.75 10.61 9.63
C GLU A 59 9.11 9.88 9.47
N LEU A 60 9.32 8.80 10.22
CA LEU A 60 10.52 7.96 10.14
C LEU A 60 10.23 6.59 9.53
N PHE A 61 8.97 6.23 9.27
CA PHE A 61 8.60 4.94 8.70
C PHE A 61 9.21 4.81 7.29
N TYR A 62 9.86 3.67 7.00
CA TYR A 62 10.57 3.51 5.72
C TYR A 62 9.65 3.73 4.52
N ILE A 63 10.20 4.30 3.45
CA ILE A 63 9.46 4.69 2.24
C ILE A 63 9.96 3.85 1.08
N ARG A 64 9.04 3.21 0.35
CA ARG A 64 9.33 2.52 -0.90
C ARG A 64 8.26 2.89 -1.92
N HIS A 65 8.59 3.74 -2.88
CA HIS A 65 7.76 4.04 -4.03
C HIS A 65 8.35 3.48 -5.33
N HIS A 66 7.46 3.10 -6.26
CA HIS A 66 7.81 2.77 -7.64
C HIS A 66 7.52 3.93 -8.59
N HIS A 67 6.62 4.83 -8.19
CA HIS A 67 6.08 5.94 -8.98
C HIS A 67 5.95 7.19 -8.08
N PRO A 68 5.61 8.37 -8.64
CA PRO A 68 5.29 9.55 -7.83
C PRO A 68 4.15 9.30 -6.86
N VAL A 69 4.15 10.01 -5.73
CA VAL A 69 3.05 9.93 -4.76
C VAL A 69 1.80 10.59 -5.36
N PRO A 70 0.64 9.90 -5.42
CA PRO A 70 -0.60 10.52 -5.83
C PRO A 70 -0.94 11.73 -4.96
N VAL A 71 -1.17 12.88 -5.59
CA VAL A 71 -1.59 14.10 -4.91
C VAL A 71 -3.09 14.02 -4.71
N VAL A 72 -3.50 13.84 -3.46
CA VAL A 72 -4.91 13.87 -3.05
C VAL A 72 -5.01 14.88 -1.92
N ASP A 73 -5.73 15.98 -2.15
CA ASP A 73 -5.99 16.98 -1.11
C ASP A 73 -7.17 16.61 -0.20
N GLU A 74 -7.46 17.45 0.80
CA GLU A 74 -8.56 17.17 1.75
C GLU A 74 -9.95 17.24 1.13
N GLU A 75 -10.14 18.00 0.04
CA GLU A 75 -11.41 18.10 -0.67
C GLU A 75 -11.59 16.86 -1.55
N GLU A 76 -10.58 16.51 -2.34
CA GLU A 76 -10.55 15.28 -3.14
C GLU A 76 -10.71 14.03 -2.26
N ALA A 77 -10.09 14.00 -1.08
CA ALA A 77 -10.23 12.90 -0.14
C ALA A 77 -11.67 12.72 0.39
N ARG A 78 -12.53 13.75 0.37
CA ARG A 78 -13.94 13.62 0.77
C ARG A 78 -14.76 12.88 -0.26
N ASP A 79 -14.44 13.08 -1.53
CA ASP A 79 -15.11 12.45 -2.67
C ASP A 79 -14.41 11.15 -3.10
N TYR A 80 -13.27 10.81 -2.50
CA TYR A 80 -12.52 9.59 -2.78
C TYR A 80 -13.33 8.33 -2.43
N THR A 81 -13.40 7.40 -3.40
CA THR A 81 -14.07 6.12 -3.25
C THR A 81 -13.09 4.96 -3.32
N LEU A 82 -13.41 3.90 -2.58
CA LEU A 82 -12.91 2.56 -2.83
C LEU A 82 -13.86 1.88 -3.82
N ASP A 83 -13.33 1.53 -4.98
CA ASP A 83 -14.08 0.81 -5.98
C ASP A 83 -13.88 -0.71 -5.80
N VAL A 84 -14.99 -1.44 -5.78
CA VAL A 84 -15.03 -2.89 -5.64
C VAL A 84 -15.71 -3.46 -6.88
N ASP A 85 -14.92 -4.03 -7.78
CA ASP A 85 -15.42 -4.66 -9.01
C ASP A 85 -15.54 -6.18 -8.85
N LEU A 86 -16.79 -6.66 -8.89
CA LEU A 86 -17.16 -8.07 -8.87
C LEU A 86 -17.92 -8.46 -10.14
N SER A 87 -17.75 -7.71 -11.24
CA SER A 87 -18.42 -7.93 -12.52
C SER A 87 -18.06 -9.28 -13.13
N ALA A 88 -16.81 -9.72 -12.95
CA ALA A 88 -16.37 -11.07 -13.32
C ALA A 88 -17.16 -12.19 -12.60
N PHE A 89 -17.86 -11.86 -11.52
CA PHE A 89 -18.69 -12.77 -10.71
C PHE A 89 -20.19 -12.49 -10.83
N GLY A 90 -20.60 -11.63 -11.75
CA GLY A 90 -22.00 -11.30 -11.99
C GLY A 90 -22.66 -10.48 -10.86
N LYS A 91 -21.86 -9.84 -10.00
CA LYS A 91 -22.33 -8.98 -8.90
C LYS A 91 -22.21 -7.48 -9.20
N GLY A 92 -21.51 -7.11 -10.28
CA GLY A 92 -21.33 -5.73 -10.73
C GLY A 92 -20.25 -4.98 -9.95
N THR A 93 -20.28 -3.66 -10.01
CA THR A 93 -19.37 -2.76 -9.31
C THR A 93 -20.06 -2.06 -8.13
N MET A 94 -19.28 -1.68 -7.12
CA MET A 94 -19.70 -0.90 -5.98
C MET A 94 -18.65 0.16 -5.67
N GLU A 95 -19.09 1.36 -5.31
CA GLU A 95 -18.24 2.43 -4.84
C GLU A 95 -18.54 2.69 -3.36
N LEU A 96 -17.50 2.79 -2.54
CA LEU A 96 -17.61 3.08 -1.11
C LEU A 96 -16.78 4.32 -0.79
N SER A 97 -17.45 5.41 -0.40
CA SER A 97 -16.74 6.59 0.11
C SER A 97 -15.97 6.26 1.40
N ILE A 98 -15.00 7.09 1.76
CA ILE A 98 -14.32 6.95 3.07
C ILE A 98 -15.31 7.06 4.24
N ASP A 99 -16.36 7.88 4.11
CA ASP A 99 -17.42 7.97 5.11
C ASP A 99 -18.23 6.66 5.20
N ASP A 100 -18.52 6.02 4.07
CA ASP A 100 -19.13 4.69 4.04
C ASP A 100 -18.26 3.66 4.78
N LEU A 101 -16.95 3.66 4.54
CA LEU A 101 -16.02 2.77 5.24
C LEU A 101 -16.06 3.02 6.76
N LYS A 102 -16.13 4.27 7.20
CA LYS A 102 -16.15 4.63 8.63
C LYS A 102 -17.49 4.38 9.32
N THR A 103 -18.60 4.47 8.60
CA THR A 103 -19.95 4.43 9.19
C THR A 103 -20.66 3.08 9.03
N LYS A 104 -20.41 2.35 7.92
CA LYS A 104 -21.06 1.07 7.64
C LYS A 104 -20.34 -0.13 8.24
N PHE A 105 -19.05 0.01 8.55
CA PHE A 105 -18.20 -1.09 9.01
C PHE A 105 -17.62 -0.82 10.39
N ARG A 106 -17.31 -1.90 11.11
CA ARG A 106 -16.62 -1.79 12.39
C ARG A 106 -15.15 -1.42 12.14
N LYS A 107 -14.67 -0.36 12.77
CA LYS A 107 -13.25 -0.02 12.78
C LYS A 107 -12.41 -1.14 13.40
N ALA A 108 -11.39 -1.57 12.66
CA ALA A 108 -10.34 -2.46 13.10
C ALA A 108 -9.08 -1.64 13.43
N GLU A 109 -8.31 -2.11 14.41
CA GLU A 109 -6.97 -1.59 14.69
C GLU A 109 -5.98 -2.75 14.76
N ILE A 110 -4.97 -2.74 13.89
CA ILE A 110 -3.98 -3.80 13.75
C ILE A 110 -2.59 -3.21 13.93
N THR A 111 -1.79 -3.77 14.85
CA THR A 111 -0.36 -3.44 14.90
C THR A 111 0.38 -4.40 13.99
N ALA A 112 1.01 -3.88 12.95
CA ALA A 112 1.70 -4.69 11.95
C ALA A 112 3.02 -4.06 11.52
N THR A 113 4.01 -4.93 11.32
CA THR A 113 5.31 -4.58 10.74
C THR A 113 5.24 -4.77 9.23
N LEU A 114 5.58 -3.73 8.48
CA LEU A 114 5.85 -3.87 7.04
C LEU A 114 7.35 -4.10 6.86
N HIS A 115 7.68 -5.11 6.07
CA HIS A 115 9.05 -5.49 5.78
C HIS A 115 9.20 -5.62 4.26
N CYS A 116 10.07 -4.80 3.68
CA CYS A 116 10.38 -4.85 2.27
C CYS A 116 11.15 -6.13 1.94
N THR A 117 10.77 -6.84 0.88
CA THR A 117 11.50 -8.02 0.37
C THR A 117 12.97 -7.68 0.03
N GLY A 118 13.26 -6.41 -0.27
CA GLY A 118 14.60 -5.93 -0.57
C GLY A 118 15.46 -5.61 0.65
N ASN A 119 14.95 -5.70 1.88
CA ASN A 119 15.72 -5.36 3.08
C ASN A 119 17.01 -6.16 3.14
N GLN A 120 18.11 -5.51 3.54
CA GLN A 120 19.48 -6.04 3.55
C GLN A 120 20.07 -6.41 2.18
N ARG A 121 19.48 -5.99 1.05
CA ARG A 121 20.08 -6.20 -0.28
C ARG A 121 21.50 -5.64 -0.40
N GLY A 122 21.79 -4.54 0.31
CA GLY A 122 23.14 -3.96 0.37
C GLY A 122 24.20 -4.99 0.79
N ARG A 123 23.90 -5.83 1.81
CA ARG A 123 24.79 -6.91 2.25
C ARG A 123 24.94 -8.02 1.21
N MET A 124 23.86 -8.36 0.51
CA MET A 124 23.92 -9.36 -0.57
C MET A 124 24.87 -8.91 -1.70
N ASN A 125 24.90 -7.61 -1.99
CA ASN A 125 25.76 -7.02 -3.01
C ASN A 125 27.27 -7.10 -2.66
N GLU A 126 27.64 -7.28 -1.39
CA GLU A 126 29.04 -7.52 -0.97
C GLU A 126 29.57 -8.86 -1.48
N VAL A 127 28.69 -9.87 -1.65
CA VAL A 127 29.05 -11.18 -2.21
C VAL A 127 29.01 -11.14 -3.74
N ARG A 128 27.88 -10.66 -4.30
CA ARG A 128 27.70 -10.48 -5.74
C ARG A 128 26.63 -9.43 -5.98
N ARG A 129 26.94 -8.46 -6.84
CA ARG A 129 26.00 -7.39 -7.22
C ARG A 129 24.70 -7.96 -7.81
N THR A 130 23.58 -7.46 -7.29
CA THR A 130 22.20 -7.73 -7.74
C THR A 130 21.55 -6.46 -8.29
N SER A 131 20.38 -6.59 -8.93
CA SER A 131 19.53 -5.46 -9.33
C SER A 131 18.65 -4.98 -8.17
N GLY A 132 18.27 -3.70 -8.19
CA GLY A 132 17.36 -3.08 -7.21
C GLY A 132 18.08 -2.25 -6.13
N THR A 133 17.27 -1.53 -5.34
CA THR A 133 17.74 -0.60 -4.31
C THR A 133 18.60 -1.31 -3.25
N PRO A 134 19.82 -0.83 -2.95
CA PRO A 134 20.76 -1.49 -2.06
C PRO A 134 20.45 -1.20 -0.58
N TRP A 135 19.24 -1.54 -0.14
CA TRP A 135 18.77 -1.32 1.23
C TRP A 135 19.76 -1.82 2.29
N GLY A 136 19.93 -1.05 3.36
CA GLY A 136 20.52 -1.46 4.62
C GLY A 136 19.56 -2.33 5.43
N GLN A 137 19.52 -2.13 6.76
CA GLN A 137 18.67 -2.92 7.66
C GLN A 137 17.31 -2.27 7.95
N GLY A 138 17.09 -1.03 7.48
CA GLY A 138 16.01 -0.15 7.88
C GLY A 138 14.79 -0.17 6.96
N ALA A 139 14.74 -1.04 5.94
CA ALA A 139 13.57 -1.20 5.08
C ALA A 139 12.48 -2.06 5.76
N VAL A 140 12.20 -1.72 7.02
CA VAL A 140 11.26 -2.37 7.92
C VAL A 140 10.79 -1.35 8.96
N SER A 141 9.49 -1.31 9.25
CA SER A 141 8.92 -0.40 10.25
C SER A 141 7.60 -0.96 10.77
N THR A 142 7.23 -0.59 12.00
CA THR A 142 6.03 -1.08 12.68
C THR A 142 5.09 0.08 12.98
N ALA A 143 3.81 -0.08 12.66
CA ALA A 143 2.80 0.93 12.95
C ALA A 143 1.51 0.31 13.48
N LYS A 144 0.70 1.14 14.13
CA LYS A 144 -0.69 0.83 14.46
C LYS A 144 -1.57 1.34 13.33
N TRP A 145 -2.23 0.45 12.62
CA TRP A 145 -3.05 0.75 11.46
C TRP A 145 -4.52 0.72 11.83
N GLY A 146 -5.29 1.71 11.38
CA GLY A 146 -6.73 1.81 11.59
C GLY A 146 -7.48 1.76 10.26
N GLY A 147 -8.55 0.97 10.21
CA GLY A 147 -9.27 0.73 8.95
C GLY A 147 -10.50 -0.14 9.11
N VAL A 148 -10.93 -0.77 8.02
CA VAL A 148 -11.99 -1.79 8.00
C VAL A 148 -11.45 -3.11 7.51
N TYR A 149 -11.99 -4.23 8.01
CA TYR A 149 -11.58 -5.54 7.51
C TYR A 149 -11.98 -5.71 6.04
N LEU A 150 -11.03 -6.16 5.21
CA LEU A 150 -11.30 -6.46 3.80
C LEU A 150 -12.42 -7.49 3.65
N ARG A 151 -12.43 -8.53 4.49
CA ARG A 151 -13.51 -9.53 4.48
C ARG A 151 -14.90 -8.94 4.70
N ASP A 152 -15.03 -7.88 5.49
CA ASP A 152 -16.33 -7.28 5.80
C ASP A 152 -16.80 -6.43 4.59
N VAL A 153 -15.86 -5.75 3.91
CA VAL A 153 -16.13 -5.04 2.65
C VAL A 153 -16.55 -6.02 1.55
N LEU A 154 -15.83 -7.13 1.40
CA LEU A 154 -16.15 -8.18 0.42
C LEU A 154 -17.50 -8.84 0.72
N ALA A 155 -17.78 -9.16 1.99
CA ALA A 155 -19.07 -9.68 2.41
C ALA A 155 -20.22 -8.70 2.12
N TYR A 156 -20.01 -7.40 2.36
CA TYR A 156 -20.98 -6.35 2.02
C TYR A 156 -21.23 -6.27 0.49
N ALA A 157 -20.21 -6.52 -0.33
CA ALA A 157 -20.34 -6.65 -1.78
C ALA A 157 -20.92 -8.01 -2.23
N GLY A 158 -21.22 -8.92 -1.30
CA GLY A 158 -21.84 -10.22 -1.55
C GLY A 158 -20.87 -11.37 -1.77
N LEU A 159 -19.64 -11.26 -1.26
CA LEU A 159 -18.63 -12.33 -1.21
C LEU A 159 -18.29 -12.72 0.24
N ASP A 160 -19.11 -13.57 0.84
CA ASP A 160 -18.93 -14.08 2.21
C ASP A 160 -18.71 -15.61 2.30
N ASP A 161 -18.90 -16.34 1.19
CA ASP A 161 -18.71 -17.79 1.12
C ASP A 161 -17.47 -18.17 0.29
N LEU A 162 -16.40 -18.56 0.99
CA LEU A 162 -15.14 -19.01 0.38
C LEU A 162 -15.29 -20.26 -0.50
N GLU A 163 -16.17 -21.20 -0.13
CA GLU A 163 -16.38 -22.43 -0.91
C GLU A 163 -17.12 -22.12 -2.22
N GLU A 164 -18.13 -21.25 -2.16
CA GLU A 164 -18.79 -20.73 -3.35
C GLU A 164 -17.77 -20.03 -4.27
N MET A 165 -16.92 -19.16 -3.72
CA MET A 165 -15.92 -18.43 -4.49
C MET A 165 -14.94 -19.36 -5.21
N ARG A 166 -14.43 -20.37 -4.50
CA ARG A 166 -13.56 -21.39 -5.08
C ARG A 166 -14.27 -22.21 -6.15
N SER A 167 -15.54 -22.58 -5.94
CA SER A 167 -16.33 -23.34 -6.93
C SER A 167 -16.53 -22.57 -8.24
N LYS A 168 -16.51 -21.23 -8.16
CA LYS A 168 -16.60 -20.32 -9.31
C LYS A 168 -15.22 -19.95 -9.90
N GLY A 169 -14.13 -20.51 -9.36
CA GLY A 169 -12.77 -20.26 -9.85
C GLY A 169 -12.17 -18.93 -9.40
N LEU A 170 -12.72 -18.27 -8.37
CA LEU A 170 -12.08 -17.09 -7.77
C LEU A 170 -10.90 -17.53 -6.91
N GLU A 171 -9.69 -17.13 -7.32
CA GLU A 171 -8.46 -17.49 -6.61
C GLU A 171 -7.81 -16.31 -5.88
N HIS A 172 -8.03 -15.07 -6.36
CA HIS A 172 -7.29 -13.90 -5.91
C HIS A 172 -8.16 -12.64 -5.81
N VAL A 173 -7.83 -11.78 -4.84
CA VAL A 173 -8.28 -10.39 -4.79
C VAL A 173 -7.13 -9.52 -5.28
N ARG A 174 -7.37 -8.71 -6.31
CA ARG A 174 -6.41 -7.73 -6.86
C ARG A 174 -6.67 -6.36 -6.23
N PHE A 175 -5.59 -5.67 -5.89
CA PHE A 175 -5.59 -4.27 -5.48
C PHE A 175 -4.92 -3.45 -6.59
N GLU A 176 -5.44 -2.27 -6.84
CA GLU A 176 -4.91 -1.30 -7.78
C GLU A 176 -4.81 0.05 -7.05
N GLY A 177 -3.60 0.61 -7.01
CA GLY A 177 -3.32 1.91 -6.43
C GLY A 177 -3.55 3.02 -7.45
N ALA A 178 -3.79 4.24 -6.97
CA ALA A 178 -3.91 5.43 -7.82
C ALA A 178 -2.60 5.77 -8.55
N ASP A 179 -1.47 5.21 -8.10
CA ASP A 179 -0.15 5.28 -8.76
C ASP A 179 0.04 4.21 -9.85
N GLY A 180 -0.98 3.39 -10.13
CA GLY A 180 -0.93 2.30 -11.11
C GLY A 180 -0.29 1.00 -10.59
N MET A 181 0.20 0.98 -9.34
CA MET A 181 0.74 -0.24 -8.75
C MET A 181 -0.36 -1.26 -8.51
N THR A 182 -0.12 -2.50 -8.91
CA THR A 182 -1.05 -3.60 -8.66
C THR A 182 -0.42 -4.74 -7.89
N ALA A 183 -1.22 -5.32 -7.00
CA ALA A 183 -0.85 -6.49 -6.21
C ALA A 183 -2.06 -7.40 -6.04
N SER A 184 -1.84 -8.64 -5.61
CA SER A 184 -2.94 -9.53 -5.26
C SER A 184 -2.58 -10.43 -4.09
N ILE A 185 -3.63 -10.87 -3.40
CA ILE A 185 -3.56 -11.89 -2.35
C ILE A 185 -4.53 -13.01 -2.69
N GLY A 186 -4.25 -14.22 -2.21
CA GLY A 186 -5.16 -15.34 -2.36
C GLY A 186 -6.49 -15.08 -1.65
N ILE A 187 -7.59 -15.58 -2.22
CA ILE A 187 -8.95 -15.40 -1.69
C ILE A 187 -9.07 -15.92 -0.25
N GLU A 188 -8.29 -16.94 0.13
CA GLU A 188 -8.24 -17.45 1.49
C GLU A 188 -7.70 -16.43 2.48
N LYS A 189 -6.69 -15.63 2.10
CA LYS A 189 -6.15 -14.58 2.97
C LYS A 189 -7.13 -13.40 3.05
N ALA A 190 -7.80 -13.07 1.95
CA ALA A 190 -8.77 -11.99 1.89
C ALA A 190 -10.04 -12.27 2.73
N LEU A 191 -10.58 -13.48 2.65
CA LEU A 191 -11.83 -13.88 3.33
C LEU A 191 -11.61 -14.60 4.67
N ASN A 192 -10.39 -14.68 5.19
CA ASN A 192 -10.13 -15.39 6.43
C ASN A 192 -10.97 -14.80 7.59
N PRO A 193 -11.84 -15.59 8.26
CA PRO A 193 -12.67 -15.11 9.37
C PRO A 193 -11.86 -14.73 10.62
N PHE A 194 -10.62 -15.19 10.72
CA PHE A 194 -9.63 -14.78 11.72
C PHE A 194 -8.52 -13.91 11.11
N GLY A 195 -8.69 -13.50 9.86
CA GLY A 195 -7.77 -12.63 9.14
C GLY A 195 -7.76 -11.20 9.67
N ASP A 196 -6.67 -10.52 9.32
CA ASP A 196 -6.27 -9.19 9.77
C ASP A 196 -5.98 -8.25 8.59
N VAL A 197 -6.40 -8.63 7.38
CA VAL A 197 -6.31 -7.77 6.19
C VAL A 197 -7.30 -6.63 6.34
N ILE A 198 -6.81 -5.40 6.22
CA ILE A 198 -7.64 -4.20 6.33
C ILE A 198 -7.43 -3.28 5.14
N ILE A 199 -8.48 -2.53 4.79
CA ILE A 199 -8.36 -1.29 4.05
C ILE A 199 -8.18 -0.17 5.09
N ALA A 200 -6.94 0.30 5.22
CA ALA A 200 -6.54 1.28 6.23
C ALA A 200 -6.76 2.71 5.73
N TYR A 201 -7.23 3.57 6.62
CA TYR A 201 -7.31 5.04 6.45
C TYR A 201 -6.58 5.79 7.57
N GLU A 202 -6.01 5.07 8.53
CA GLU A 202 -5.25 5.62 9.65
C GLU A 202 -3.93 4.88 9.88
N MET A 203 -2.92 5.62 10.32
CA MET A 203 -1.62 5.14 10.77
C MET A 203 -1.22 5.89 12.04
N ASN A 204 -0.86 5.15 13.08
CA ASN A 204 -0.51 5.64 14.40
C ASN A 204 -1.56 6.62 14.99
N GLY A 205 -2.84 6.34 14.76
CA GLY A 205 -3.97 7.11 15.28
C GLY A 205 -4.24 8.45 14.55
N ARG A 206 -3.55 8.70 13.43
CA ARG A 206 -3.76 9.87 12.56
C ARG A 206 -4.14 9.41 11.15
N PRO A 207 -4.74 10.27 10.31
CA PRO A 207 -4.89 9.97 8.88
C PRO A 207 -3.56 9.51 8.27
N LEU A 208 -3.64 8.64 7.26
CA LEU A 208 -2.45 8.20 6.54
C LEU A 208 -1.65 9.40 6.02
N PRO A 209 -0.31 9.43 6.19
CA PRO A 209 0.52 10.37 5.46
C PRO A 209 0.51 10.05 3.94
N PRO A 210 0.71 11.04 3.04
CA PRO A 210 0.76 10.81 1.60
C PRO A 210 1.75 9.71 1.19
N ASP A 211 2.98 9.74 1.73
CA ASP A 211 4.01 8.72 1.49
C ASP A 211 3.57 7.29 1.85
N HIS A 212 2.53 7.14 2.67
CA HIS A 212 2.03 5.87 3.17
C HIS A 212 0.62 5.55 2.68
N GLY A 213 0.17 6.17 1.58
CA GLY A 213 -1.06 5.82 0.88
C GLY A 213 -2.29 6.60 1.35
N PHE A 214 -2.15 7.90 1.63
CA PHE A 214 -3.33 8.74 1.81
C PHE A 214 -4.19 8.72 0.53
N PRO A 215 -5.53 8.58 0.63
CA PRO A 215 -6.30 8.45 1.87
C PRO A 215 -6.60 6.99 2.27
N LEU A 216 -6.34 6.01 1.39
CA LEU A 216 -6.58 4.59 1.62
C LEU A 216 -5.41 3.73 1.16
N ARG A 217 -5.09 2.68 1.93
CA ARG A 217 -4.19 1.61 1.50
C ARG A 217 -4.72 0.23 1.90
N ALA A 218 -4.36 -0.80 1.14
CA ALA A 218 -4.41 -2.16 1.64
C ALA A 218 -3.28 -2.40 2.67
N LEU A 219 -3.60 -3.12 3.74
CA LEU A 219 -2.63 -3.65 4.68
C LEU A 219 -2.83 -5.16 4.78
N VAL A 220 -1.78 -5.92 4.47
CA VAL A 220 -1.80 -7.39 4.48
C VAL A 220 -0.77 -7.92 5.49
N PRO A 221 -1.12 -8.04 6.79
CA PRO A 221 -0.17 -8.51 7.78
C PRO A 221 0.33 -9.93 7.51
N GLY A 222 1.60 -10.19 7.83
CA GLY A 222 2.26 -11.48 7.62
C GLY A 222 2.67 -11.78 6.17
N TYR A 223 2.45 -10.84 5.24
CA TYR A 223 2.92 -10.93 3.86
C TYR A 223 4.05 -9.92 3.61
N VAL A 224 4.75 -10.09 2.49
CA VAL A 224 5.74 -9.09 2.03
C VAL A 224 5.04 -7.76 1.74
N ALA A 225 5.67 -6.64 2.07
CA ALA A 225 5.03 -5.31 2.07
C ALA A 225 4.62 -4.76 0.69
N VAL A 226 4.96 -5.44 -0.40
CA VAL A 226 4.51 -5.07 -1.76
C VAL A 226 3.06 -5.49 -2.04
N ARG A 227 2.42 -6.22 -1.10
CA ARG A 227 1.03 -6.68 -1.21
C ARG A 227 0.05 -5.71 -0.59
#